data_AF-A0A2D6EPL7-F1
#
_entry.id   AF-A0A2D6EPL7-F1
#
_cell.length_a   1.000
_cell.length_b   1.000
_cell.length_c   1.000
_cell.angle_alpha   90.00
_cell.angle_beta   90.00
_cell.angle_gamma   90.00
#
_symmetry.space_group_name_H-M   'P 1'
#
loop_
_entity.id
_entity.type
_entity.pdbx_description
1 polymer ?
#
loop_
_entity_poly.entity_id
_entity_poly.type
_entity_poly.pdbx_seq_one_letter_code
_entity_poly.pdbx_strand_id
1 'polypeptide(L)'
;MCPYFVNQPRTFQPRKTNLFSGLNIWGQDIITTTYNNVETVQYVGKTQNTNRFKGGHSISLKLHNPLYEGHIKRIYLCSVWFYFNDEYIALEWIKPEETALNLLDIIESNIIYGLKPHLNVQKKNTPPQIGFNIHIQNFCDTKVLNDEFVFN
;
A
#
# COMPACT_ATOMS: atom_id res chain seq x y z
N MET A 1 8.44 -15.50 -7.97
CA MET A 1 7.07 -15.09 -7.57
C MET A 1 7.05 -13.58 -7.61
N CYS A 2 6.39 -12.97 -8.60
CA CYS A 2 6.38 -11.51 -8.76
C CYS A 2 5.09 -10.94 -8.17
N PRO A 3 5.16 -10.11 -7.12
CA PRO A 3 3.97 -9.48 -6.57
C PRO A 3 3.41 -8.40 -7.52
N TYR A 4 2.12 -8.51 -7.80
CA TYR A 4 1.30 -7.64 -8.63
C TYR A 4 0.34 -6.86 -7.73
N PHE A 5 0.28 -5.53 -7.87
CA PHE A 5 -0.56 -4.69 -7.01
C PHE A 5 -1.77 -4.19 -7.78
N VAL A 6 -2.96 -4.41 -7.21
CA VAL A 6 -4.21 -3.82 -7.72
C VAL A 6 -4.62 -2.70 -6.77
N ASN A 7 -4.54 -1.47 -7.24
CA ASN A 7 -4.98 -0.31 -6.49
C ASN A 7 -6.47 -0.05 -6.75
N GLN A 8 -7.33 -0.11 -5.72
CA GLN A 8 -8.74 0.30 -5.84
C GLN A 8 -9.03 1.53 -4.98
N PRO A 9 -9.71 2.56 -5.51
CA PRO A 9 -10.08 3.72 -4.72
C PRO A 9 -11.29 3.38 -3.84
N ARG A 10 -11.17 3.61 -2.53
CA ARG A 10 -12.35 3.77 -1.66
C ARG A 10 -12.42 5.22 -1.20
N THR A 11 -13.38 5.97 -1.71
CA THR A 11 -13.90 7.16 -1.02
C THR A 11 -14.39 6.72 0.36
N PHE A 12 -13.97 7.41 1.42
CA PHE A 12 -14.44 7.13 2.78
C PHE A 12 -15.96 7.34 2.86
N GLN A 13 -16.71 6.25 2.74
CA GLN A 13 -18.10 6.16 3.19
C GLN A 13 -18.14 5.13 4.32
N PRO A 14 -18.73 5.46 5.48
CA PRO A 14 -18.93 4.48 6.54
C PRO A 14 -19.95 3.44 6.06
N ARG A 15 -19.49 2.30 5.51
CA ARG A 15 -20.38 1.21 5.12
C ARG A 15 -20.76 0.39 6.34
N LYS A 16 -22.01 0.56 6.78
CA LYS A 16 -22.81 -0.51 7.38
C LYS A 16 -23.12 -1.55 6.30
N THR A 17 -22.39 -2.65 6.19
CA THR A 17 -22.87 -3.87 5.49
C THR A 17 -22.15 -5.11 6.02
N ASN A 18 -22.90 -5.97 6.71
CA ASN A 18 -22.50 -7.25 7.32
C ASN A 18 -22.34 -8.41 6.29
N LEU A 19 -21.72 -8.17 5.13
CA LEU A 19 -21.60 -9.20 4.07
C LEU A 19 -20.19 -9.77 3.85
N PHE A 20 -19.19 -9.34 4.65
CA PHE A 20 -17.80 -9.83 4.57
C PHE A 20 -17.21 -10.18 5.95
N SER A 21 -18.02 -10.72 6.86
CA SER A 21 -17.60 -11.03 8.24
C SER A 21 -16.65 -12.22 8.38
N GLY A 22 -15.87 -12.56 7.35
CA GLY A 22 -14.92 -13.68 7.36
C GLY A 22 -13.77 -13.60 6.34
N LEU A 23 -13.64 -12.49 5.59
CA LEU A 23 -12.51 -12.29 4.67
C LEU A 23 -11.45 -11.43 5.36
N ASN A 24 -10.23 -11.96 5.50
CA ASN A 24 -9.09 -11.17 5.94
C ASN A 24 -8.81 -10.09 4.89
N ILE A 25 -8.86 -8.82 5.29
CA ILE A 25 -8.51 -7.69 4.42
C ILE A 25 -7.04 -7.38 4.68
N TRP A 26 -6.16 -7.93 3.85
CA TRP A 26 -4.71 -7.68 3.92
C TRP A 26 -4.28 -6.91 2.69
N GLY A 27 -3.44 -5.89 2.88
CA GLY A 27 -3.01 -5.06 1.77
C GLY A 27 -2.06 -3.96 2.19
N GLN A 28 -1.69 -3.14 1.21
CA GLN A 28 -0.90 -1.94 1.43
C GLN A 28 -1.78 -0.71 1.26
N ASP A 29 -1.51 0.29 2.08
CA ASP A 29 -2.11 1.60 2.05
C ASP A 29 -1.04 2.59 1.61
N ILE A 30 -1.25 3.23 0.46
CA ILE A 30 -0.35 4.26 -0.05
C ILE A 30 -1.03 5.61 0.11
N ILE A 31 -0.35 6.56 0.73
CA ILE A 31 -0.84 7.93 0.87
C ILE A 31 -0.02 8.85 -0.01
N THR A 32 -0.71 9.67 -0.77
CA THR A 32 -0.11 10.67 -1.64
C THR A 32 -0.61 12.07 -1.32
N THR A 33 0.17 13.05 -1.78
CA THR A 33 -0.28 14.43 -1.89
C THR A 33 -0.08 14.94 -3.31
N THR A 34 -1.04 15.72 -3.81
CA THR A 34 -0.97 16.40 -5.09
C THR A 34 -0.86 17.89 -4.87
N TYR A 35 0.14 18.51 -5.49
CA TYR A 35 0.33 19.95 -5.54
C TYR A 35 0.82 20.34 -6.94
N ASN A 36 0.26 21.41 -7.51
CA ASN A 36 0.56 21.85 -8.89
C ASN A 36 0.51 20.72 -9.93
N ASN A 37 -0.53 19.89 -9.89
CA ASN A 37 -0.75 18.72 -10.75
C ASN A 37 0.33 17.62 -10.64
N VAL A 38 1.21 17.67 -9.65
CA VAL A 38 2.20 16.63 -9.36
C VAL A 38 1.78 15.85 -8.13
N GLU A 39 1.53 14.55 -8.29
CA GLU A 39 1.18 13.64 -7.20
C GLU A 39 2.41 12.87 -6.71
N THR A 40 2.63 12.86 -5.40
CA THR A 40 3.83 12.32 -4.77
C THR A 40 3.47 11.37 -3.64
N VAL A 41 4.21 10.27 -3.53
CA VAL A 41 4.03 9.29 -2.45
C VAL A 41 4.62 9.83 -1.16
N GLN A 42 3.77 9.99 -0.15
CA GLN A 42 4.15 10.52 1.16
C GLN A 42 4.33 9.42 2.18
N TYR A 43 3.52 8.37 2.10
CA TYR A 43 3.57 7.26 3.05
C TYR A 43 3.13 5.94 2.43
N VAL A 44 3.70 4.84 2.93
CA VAL A 44 3.30 3.46 2.66
C VAL A 44 3.16 2.76 4.00
N GLY A 45 2.08 2.03 4.20
CA GLY A 45 1.90 1.16 5.36
C GLY A 45 1.04 -0.04 5.01
N LYS A 46 1.01 -1.05 5.88
CA LYS A 46 0.16 -2.23 5.70
C LYS A 46 -1.13 -2.18 6.51
N THR A 47 -2.17 -2.81 5.98
CA THR A 47 -3.43 -3.09 6.68
C THR A 47 -3.54 -4.59 6.99
N GLN A 48 -3.79 -4.91 8.26
CA GLN A 48 -4.00 -6.27 8.77
C GLN A 48 -5.32 -6.28 9.57
N ASN A 49 -6.39 -6.86 9.00
CA ASN A 49 -7.73 -6.96 9.60
C ASN A 49 -8.44 -5.60 9.84
N THR A 50 -9.62 -5.63 10.46
CA THR A 50 -10.45 -4.44 10.76
C THR A 50 -9.81 -3.50 11.79
N ASN A 51 -8.78 -3.95 12.52
CA ASN A 51 -7.98 -3.09 13.38
C ASN A 51 -6.97 -2.30 12.54
N ARG A 52 -7.54 -1.29 11.87
CA ARG A 52 -7.02 0.03 11.50
C ARG A 52 -5.52 0.10 11.27
N PHE A 53 -5.16 0.34 10.01
CA PHE A 53 -4.02 1.12 9.54
C PHE A 53 -3.19 1.77 10.68
N LYS A 54 -2.26 1.01 11.27
CA LYS A 54 -1.60 1.36 12.54
C LYS A 54 -0.85 2.69 12.46
N GLY A 55 -0.30 3.01 11.28
CA GLY A 55 0.35 4.30 11.03
C GLY A 55 -0.61 5.43 10.67
N GLY A 56 -1.84 5.13 10.27
CA GLY A 56 -2.73 6.07 9.61
C GLY A 56 -3.13 7.29 10.40
N HIS A 57 -3.42 7.10 11.68
CA HIS A 57 -3.78 8.22 12.54
C HIS A 57 -2.61 9.20 12.69
N SER A 58 -1.39 8.69 12.86
CA SER A 58 -0.18 9.52 12.92
C SER A 58 0.08 10.24 11.60
N ILE A 59 -0.09 9.55 10.47
CA ILE A 59 0.12 10.18 9.16
C ILE A 59 -0.93 11.24 8.86
N SER A 60 -2.19 10.99 9.21
CA SER A 60 -3.26 11.99 9.10
C SER A 60 -2.88 13.28 9.84
N LEU A 61 -2.35 13.17 11.06
CA LEU A 61 -1.86 14.32 11.83
C LEU A 61 -0.68 15.03 11.15
N LYS A 62 0.30 14.28 10.63
CA LYS A 62 1.45 14.85 9.91
C LYS A 62 1.03 15.62 8.65
N LEU A 63 -0.03 15.17 7.98
CA LEU A 63 -0.56 15.83 6.79
C LEU A 63 -1.34 17.12 7.07
N HIS A 64 -1.59 17.47 8.33
CA HIS A 64 -2.09 18.79 8.73
C HIS A 64 -0.98 19.84 8.89
N ASN A 65 0.29 19.46 8.74
CA ASN A 65 1.38 20.42 8.73
C ASN A 65 1.17 21.47 7.62
N PRO A 66 1.44 22.78 7.85
CA PRO A 66 1.31 23.85 6.85
C PRO A 66 2.04 23.56 5.53
N LEU A 67 3.09 22.75 5.54
CA LEU A 67 3.77 22.26 4.33
C LEU A 67 2.81 21.60 3.31
N TYR A 68 1.71 21.00 3.77
CA TYR A 68 0.70 20.34 2.93
C TYR A 68 -0.58 21.15 2.78
N GLU A 69 -0.54 22.46 3.09
CA GLU A 69 -1.66 23.36 2.88
C GLU A 69 -1.93 23.54 1.38
N GLY A 70 -3.20 23.45 0.98
CA GLY A 70 -3.59 23.46 -0.44
C GLY A 70 -3.28 22.16 -1.22
N HIS A 71 -2.61 21.17 -0.61
CA HIS A 71 -2.40 19.87 -1.26
C HIS A 71 -3.67 19.01 -1.20
N ILE A 72 -4.01 18.37 -2.32
CA ILE A 72 -5.01 17.28 -2.35
C ILE A 72 -4.38 16.03 -1.74
N LYS A 73 -5.08 15.34 -0.84
CA LYS A 73 -4.57 14.17 -0.11
C LYS A 73 -5.36 12.95 -0.55
N ARG A 74 -4.69 11.86 -0.93
CA ARG A 74 -5.36 10.61 -1.34
C ARG A 74 -4.80 9.42 -0.59
N ILE A 75 -5.68 8.43 -0.35
CA ILE A 75 -5.32 7.12 0.21
C ILE A 75 -5.73 6.07 -0.81
N TYR A 76 -4.79 5.21 -1.12
CA TYR A 76 -4.87 4.13 -2.09
C TYR A 76 -4.81 2.81 -1.34
N LEU A 77 -5.85 1.98 -1.50
CA LEU A 77 -5.90 0.64 -0.91
C LEU A 77 -5.46 -0.35 -1.97
N CYS A 78 -4.34 -1.01 -1.71
CA CYS A 78 -3.65 -1.87 -2.65
C CYS A 78 -3.78 -3.33 -2.21
N SER A 79 -4.35 -4.16 -3.08
CA SER A 79 -4.34 -5.62 -2.93
C SER A 79 -3.06 -6.20 -3.49
N VAL A 80 -2.50 -7.19 -2.78
CA VAL A 80 -1.30 -7.91 -3.20
C VAL A 80 -1.71 -9.22 -3.87
N TRP A 81 -1.22 -9.40 -5.09
CA TRP A 81 -1.32 -10.64 -5.87
C TRP A 81 0.07 -11.14 -6.17
N PHE A 82 0.22 -12.42 -6.47
CA PHE A 82 1.49 -13.04 -6.85
C PHE A 82 1.32 -13.75 -8.17
N TYR A 83 2.18 -13.46 -9.14
CA TYR A 83 2.24 -14.21 -10.38
C TYR A 83 3.14 -15.45 -10.21
N PHE A 84 2.57 -16.62 -10.45
CA PHE A 84 3.24 -17.92 -10.38
C PHE A 84 2.59 -18.91 -11.33
N ASN A 85 3.36 -19.57 -12.19
CA ASN A 85 2.90 -20.58 -13.15
C ASN A 85 1.67 -20.14 -13.97
N ASP A 86 1.71 -18.92 -14.53
CA ASP A 86 0.64 -18.32 -15.33
C ASP A 86 -0.68 -18.06 -14.58
N GLU A 87 -0.63 -18.09 -13.25
CA GLU A 87 -1.75 -17.78 -12.38
C GLU A 87 -1.46 -16.60 -11.45
N TYR A 88 -2.52 -15.90 -11.06
CA TYR A 88 -2.48 -14.86 -10.04
C TYR A 88 -3.03 -15.40 -8.72
N ILE A 89 -2.18 -15.45 -7.71
CA ILE A 89 -2.51 -15.91 -6.37
C ILE A 89 -2.68 -14.69 -5.47
N ALA A 90 -3.88 -14.48 -4.92
CA ALA A 90 -4.11 -13.43 -3.94
C ALA A 90 -3.34 -13.74 -2.64
N LEU A 91 -2.80 -12.72 -1.97
CA LEU A 91 -2.09 -12.87 -0.70
C LEU A 91 -2.93 -13.61 0.36
N GLU A 92 -4.24 -13.37 0.36
CA GLU A 92 -5.22 -13.99 1.27
C GLU A 92 -5.31 -15.52 1.11
N TRP A 93 -4.88 -16.05 -0.04
CA TRP A 93 -4.90 -17.49 -0.34
C TRP A 93 -3.62 -18.20 0.13
N ILE A 94 -2.58 -17.46 0.50
CA ILE A 94 -1.33 -18.03 0.98
C ILE A 94 -1.54 -18.62 2.38
N LYS A 95 -1.11 -19.88 2.54
CA LYS A 95 -1.13 -20.61 3.81
C LYS A 95 0.27 -21.14 4.15
N PRO A 96 0.63 -21.19 5.44
CA PRO A 96 -0.13 -20.72 6.60
C PRO A 96 -0.27 -19.18 6.65
N GLU A 97 -1.21 -18.67 7.46
CA GLU A 97 -1.47 -17.22 7.59
C GLU A 97 -0.22 -16.42 7.99
N GLU A 98 0.63 -16.99 8.84
CA GLU A 98 1.91 -16.39 9.22
C GLU A 98 2.79 -16.08 8.00
N THR A 99 2.81 -16.97 6.99
CA THR A 99 3.55 -16.76 5.74
C THR A 99 3.01 -15.56 4.98
N ALA A 100 1.68 -15.42 4.88
CA ALA A 100 1.07 -14.27 4.23
C ALA A 100 1.38 -12.96 4.96
N LEU A 101 1.32 -12.95 6.30
CA LEU A 101 1.65 -11.76 7.09
C LEU A 101 3.12 -11.37 6.98
N ASN A 102 4.03 -12.35 6.91
CA ASN A 102 5.45 -12.11 6.68
C ASN A 102 5.69 -11.53 5.27
N LEU A 103 5.08 -12.13 4.23
CA LEU A 103 5.14 -11.61 2.87
C LEU A 103 4.63 -10.17 2.77
N LEU A 104 3.54 -9.84 3.46
CA LEU A 104 3.00 -8.49 3.53
C LEU A 104 4.02 -7.49 4.14
N ASP A 105 4.75 -7.90 5.18
CA ASP A 105 5.78 -7.07 5.81
C ASP A 105 7.02 -6.87 4.93
N ILE A 106 7.45 -7.93 4.24
CA ILE A 106 8.57 -7.88 3.28
C ILE A 106 8.20 -6.96 2.11
N ILE A 107 6.98 -7.09 1.58
CA ILE A 107 6.47 -6.24 0.52
C ILE A 107 6.45 -4.77 0.95
N GLU A 108 5.90 -4.47 2.14
CA GLU A 108 5.89 -3.11 2.68
C GLU A 108 7.32 -2.54 2.74
N SER A 109 8.28 -3.35 3.22
CA SER A 109 9.69 -2.98 3.29
C SER A 109 10.29 -2.69 1.93
N ASN A 110 9.99 -3.50 0.92
CA ASN A 110 10.43 -3.28 -0.46
C ASN A 110 9.88 -1.98 -1.05
N ILE A 111 8.59 -1.70 -0.90
CA ILE A 111 7.97 -0.48 -1.42
C ILE A 111 8.55 0.76 -0.72
N ILE A 112 8.67 0.72 0.61
CA ILE A 112 9.24 1.83 1.40
C ILE A 112 10.70 2.07 1.01
N TYR A 113 11.49 1.01 0.86
CA TYR A 113 12.90 1.13 0.51
C TYR A 113 13.08 1.62 -0.93
N GLY A 114 12.26 1.20 -1.88
CA GLY A 114 12.37 1.65 -3.27
C GLY A 114 11.86 3.07 -3.50
N LEU A 115 10.68 3.42 -2.96
CA LEU A 115 10.06 4.73 -3.19
C LEU A 115 10.55 5.83 -2.24
N LYS A 116 11.21 5.46 -1.14
CA LYS A 116 11.70 6.38 -0.09
C LYS A 116 10.66 7.45 0.37
N PRO A 117 9.40 7.09 0.70
CA PRO A 117 8.37 8.09 1.02
C PRO A 117 8.80 9.03 2.16
N HIS A 118 8.41 10.29 2.11
CA HIS A 118 8.89 11.30 3.07
C HIS A 118 8.50 10.98 4.52
N LEU A 119 7.27 10.51 4.76
CA LEU A 119 6.72 10.30 6.09
C LEU A 119 7.02 8.91 6.69
N ASN A 120 7.57 7.98 5.90
CA ASN A 120 8.11 6.72 6.41
C ASN A 120 9.48 6.97 7.05
N VAL A 121 9.59 6.73 8.35
CA VAL A 121 10.86 6.81 9.08
C VAL A 121 11.53 5.44 9.17
N GLN A 122 10.75 4.41 9.48
CA GLN A 122 11.22 3.02 9.55
C GLN A 122 11.31 2.41 8.15
N LYS A 123 12.19 1.42 7.98
CA LYS A 123 12.41 0.64 6.74
C LYS A 123 12.92 1.45 5.53
N LYS A 124 12.83 2.78 5.56
CA LYS A 124 13.25 3.69 4.48
C LYS A 124 14.70 3.51 4.06
N ASN A 125 15.61 3.34 5.02
CA ASN A 125 17.05 3.19 4.75
C ASN A 125 17.57 1.78 5.04
N THR A 126 16.67 0.84 5.32
CA THR A 126 17.04 -0.55 5.63
C THR A 126 16.69 -1.41 4.43
N PRO A 127 17.67 -2.05 3.77
CA PRO A 127 17.38 -2.94 2.66
C PRO A 127 16.47 -4.10 3.14
N PRO A 128 15.50 -4.53 2.32
CA PRO A 128 14.62 -5.63 2.68
C PRO A 128 15.42 -6.95 2.77
N GLN A 129 14.96 -7.86 3.63
CA GLN A 129 15.60 -9.17 3.78
C GLN A 129 15.50 -10.03 2.51
N ILE A 130 14.42 -9.86 1.76
CA ILE A 130 14.16 -10.53 0.49
C ILE A 130 13.73 -9.44 -0.51
N GLY A 131 14.44 -9.38 -1.64
CA GLY A 131 14.11 -8.51 -2.76
C GLY A 131 12.94 -9.07 -3.57
N PHE A 132 12.02 -8.19 -3.95
CA PHE A 132 10.95 -8.50 -4.90
C PHE A 132 10.95 -7.48 -6.03
N ASN A 133 10.72 -7.96 -7.25
CA ASN A 133 10.31 -7.09 -8.35
C ASN A 133 8.81 -6.85 -8.22
N ILE A 134 8.47 -5.67 -7.68
CA ILE A 134 7.09 -5.26 -7.43
C ILE A 134 6.59 -4.46 -8.63
N HIS A 135 5.53 -4.91 -9.28
CA HIS A 135 4.85 -4.17 -10.32
C HIS A 135 3.55 -3.55 -9.80
N ILE A 136 3.48 -2.22 -9.82
CA ILE A 136 2.33 -1.46 -9.33
C ILE A 136 1.45 -1.05 -10.50
N GLN A 137 0.17 -1.43 -10.44
CA GLN A 137 -0.86 -1.02 -11.39
C GLN A 137 -1.91 -0.18 -10.66
N ASN A 138 -2.13 1.03 -11.17
CA ASN A 138 -3.11 1.96 -10.63
C ASN A 138 -4.28 2.10 -11.60
N PHE A 139 -5.41 1.52 -11.21
CA PHE A 139 -6.66 1.56 -11.98
C PHE A 139 -7.57 2.73 -11.57
N CYS A 140 -7.07 3.68 -10.77
CA CYS A 140 -7.80 4.89 -10.41
C CYS A 140 -7.65 5.97 -11.48
N ASP A 141 -8.37 7.09 -11.32
CA ASP A 141 -8.33 8.23 -12.25
C ASP A 141 -6.95 8.92 -12.34
N THR A 142 -6.04 8.66 -11.39
CA THR A 142 -4.70 9.25 -11.35
C THR A 142 -3.67 8.29 -11.95
N LYS A 143 -2.60 8.83 -12.54
CA LYS A 143 -1.50 8.02 -13.10
C LYS A 143 -0.39 7.70 -12.09
N VAL A 144 -0.55 8.10 -10.82
CA VAL A 144 0.51 7.90 -9.82
C VAL A 144 0.80 6.40 -9.65
N LEU A 145 2.07 6.03 -9.70
CA LEU A 145 2.54 4.64 -9.63
C LEU A 145 1.88 3.67 -10.64
N ASN A 146 1.26 4.17 -11.71
CA ASN A 146 0.69 3.29 -12.73
C ASN A 146 1.80 2.76 -13.63
N ASP A 147 1.88 1.44 -13.79
CA ASP A 147 2.94 0.76 -14.54
C ASP A 147 4.35 1.01 -13.96
N GLU A 148 4.41 1.20 -12.64
CA GLU A 148 5.66 1.47 -11.94
C GLU A 148 6.27 0.15 -11.44
N PHE A 149 7.58 0.02 -11.56
CA PHE A 149 8.32 -1.11 -11.01
C PHE A 149 9.22 -0.67 -9.86
N VAL A 150 9.07 -1.33 -8.72
CA VAL A 150 9.98 -1.18 -7.57
C VAL A 150 10.90 -2.39 -7.53
N PHE A 151 12.20 -2.15 -7.73
CA PHE A 151 13.26 -3.15 -7.74
C PHE A 151 14.16 -2.98 -6.52
N ASN A 152 14.39 -4.06 -5.76
CA ASN A 152 15.35 -4.07 -4.65
C ASN A 152 16.11 -5.40 -4.56
#